data_AF-A0A428MZ88-F1
#
_entry.id   AF-A0A428MZ88-F1
#
_cell.length_a   1.000
_cell.length_b   1.000
_cell.length_c   1.000
_cell.angle_alpha   90.00
_cell.angle_beta   90.00
_cell.angle_gamma   90.00
#
_symmetry.space_group_name_H-M   'P 1'
#
loop_
_entity.id
_entity.type
_entity.pdbx_description
1 polymer ?
#
loop_
_entity_poly.entity_id
_entity_poly.type
_entity_poly.pdbx_seq_one_letter_code
_entity_poly.pdbx_strand_id
1 'polypeptide(L)' 'MSQQLTKAQAFKELYELLLYYSENRDKPVSGEFDFFENVKHYCSIIGMDYEEFIEEFNLKNEFL' A
#
# COMPACT_ATOMS: atom_id res chain seq x y z
N MET A 1 3.08 19.32 -15.24
CA MET A 1 3.61 19.39 -13.85
C MET A 1 2.99 18.25 -13.09
N SER A 2 3.78 17.31 -12.59
CA SER A 2 3.30 16.29 -11.66
C SER A 2 2.98 17.00 -10.34
N GLN A 3 1.69 17.17 -10.02
CA GLN A 3 1.29 17.66 -8.70
C GLN A 3 1.75 16.63 -7.67
N GLN A 4 2.57 17.06 -6.71
CA GLN A 4 2.86 16.25 -5.53
C GLN A 4 1.56 16.08 -4.73
N LEU A 5 1.24 14.84 -4.37
CA LEU A 5 0.10 14.54 -3.52
C LEU A 5 0.29 15.20 -2.16
N THR A 6 -0.78 15.77 -1.61
CA THR A 6 -0.83 16.12 -0.19
C THR A 6 -0.82 14.85 0.66
N LYS A 7 -0.43 14.96 1.93
CA LYS A 7 -0.49 13.82 2.87
C LYS A 7 -1.89 13.22 2.97
N ALA A 8 -2.93 14.06 2.95
CA ALA A 8 -4.31 13.59 3.00
C ALA A 8 -4.71 12.79 1.74
N GLN A 9 -4.28 13.22 0.56
CA GLN A 9 -4.49 12.47 -0.67
C GLN A 9 -3.71 11.15 -0.66
N ALA A 10 -2.43 11.17 -0.27
CA ALA A 10 -1.65 9.95 -0.14
C ALA A 10 -2.26 8.96 0.86
N PHE A 11 -2.82 9.44 1.97
CA PHE A 11 -3.54 8.59 2.92
C PHE A 11 -4.81 7.98 2.32
N LYS A 12 -5.59 8.77 1.56
CA LYS A 12 -6.77 8.27 0.84
C LYS A 12 -6.38 7.12 -0.10
N GLU A 13 -5.35 7.32 -0.91
CA GLU A 13 -4.87 6.31 -1.86
C GLU A 13 -4.37 5.05 -1.13
N LEU A 14 -3.58 5.21 -0.05
CA LEU A 14 -3.11 4.09 0.77
C LEU A 14 -4.30 3.29 1.37
N TYR A 15 -5.32 3.99 1.86
CA TYR A 15 -6.53 3.36 2.38
C TYR A 15 -7.29 2.58 1.30
N GLU A 16 -7.48 3.16 0.11
CA GLU A 16 -8.11 2.47 -1.02
C GLU A 16 -7.29 1.25 -1.47
N LEU A 17 -5.96 1.34 -1.41
CA LEU A 17 -5.05 0.23 -1.70
C LEU A 17 -5.24 -0.93 -0.72
N LEU A 18 -5.36 -0.65 0.59
CA LEU A 18 -5.62 -1.66 1.62
C LEU A 18 -6.98 -2.34 1.42
N LEU A 19 -8.01 -1.56 1.09
CA LEU A 19 -9.33 -2.11 0.74
C LEU A 19 -9.22 -3.05 -0.45
N TYR A 20 -8.57 -2.60 -1.53
CA TYR A 20 -8.33 -3.42 -2.72
C TYR A 20 -7.60 -4.72 -2.37
N TYR A 21 -6.53 -4.65 -1.57
CA TYR A 21 -5.80 -5.84 -1.12
C TYR A 21 -6.71 -6.78 -0.34
N SER A 22 -7.51 -6.29 0.61
CA SER A 22 -8.42 -7.12 1.39
C SER A 22 -9.46 -7.86 0.54
N GLU A 23 -9.92 -7.25 -0.55
CA GLU A 23 -10.92 -7.83 -1.48
C GLU A 23 -10.31 -8.79 -2.52
N ASN A 24 -9.01 -8.68 -2.78
CA ASN A 24 -8.34 -9.36 -3.90
C ASN A 24 -7.16 -10.24 -3.47
N ARG A 25 -6.81 -10.29 -2.17
CA ARG A 25 -5.66 -11.06 -1.63
C ARG A 25 -5.65 -12.52 -2.08
N ASP A 26 -6.83 -13.13 -2.18
CA ASP A 26 -6.96 -14.56 -2.51
C ASP A 26 -7.11 -14.81 -4.02
N LYS A 27 -7.04 -13.75 -4.85
CA LYS A 27 -7.16 -13.83 -6.32
C LYS A 27 -5.78 -13.93 -6.97
N PRO A 28 -5.67 -14.55 -8.16
CA PRO A 28 -4.42 -14.56 -8.91
C PRO A 28 -3.97 -13.12 -9.21
N VAL A 29 -2.74 -12.81 -8.83
CA VAL A 29 -2.12 -11.49 -9.02
C VAL A 29 -1.87 -11.28 -10.52
N SER A 30 -2.41 -10.21 -11.10
CA SER A 30 -1.98 -9.77 -12.44
C SER A 30 -0.62 -9.11 -12.32
N GLY A 31 0.33 -9.49 -13.17
CA GLY A 31 1.74 -9.04 -13.07
C GLY A 31 1.99 -7.55 -13.34
N GLU A 32 0.95 -6.76 -13.58
CA GLU A 32 1.04 -5.31 -13.85
C GLU A 32 0.90 -4.45 -12.59
N PHE A 33 0.47 -5.03 -11.46
CA PHE A 33 0.22 -4.28 -10.22
C PHE A 33 1.11 -4.76 -9.07
N ASP A 34 2.00 -3.88 -8.62
CA ASP A 34 2.82 -4.12 -7.43
C ASP A 34 2.22 -3.40 -6.22
N PHE A 35 1.49 -4.14 -5.40
CA PHE A 35 0.87 -3.63 -4.18
C PHE A 35 1.91 -3.01 -3.21
N PHE A 36 3.03 -3.70 -2.98
CA PHE A 36 3.98 -3.32 -1.95
C PHE A 36 4.78 -2.08 -2.33
N GLU A 37 5.13 -1.92 -3.61
CA GLU A 37 5.74 -0.68 -4.10
C GLU A 37 4.80 0.53 -3.97
N ASN A 38 3.49 0.34 -4.19
CA ASN A 38 2.51 1.40 -3.97
C ASN A 38 2.36 1.77 -2.48
N VAL A 39 2.31 0.78 -1.58
CA VAL A 39 2.30 1.03 -0.12
C VAL A 39 3.53 1.84 0.27
N LYS A 40 4.73 1.41 -0.14
CA LYS A 40 5.99 2.09 0.15
C LYS A 40 6.00 3.53 -0.37
N HIS A 41 5.47 3.77 -1.56
CA HIS A 41 5.34 5.10 -2.13
C HIS A 41 4.49 6.02 -1.24
N TYR A 42 3.29 5.60 -0.84
CA TYR A 42 2.40 6.43 -0.03
C TYR A 42 2.91 6.63 1.41
N CYS A 43 3.50 5.61 2.03
CA CYS A 43 4.17 5.74 3.32
C CYS A 43 5.25 6.84 3.30
N SER A 44 6.05 6.90 2.21
CA SER A 44 7.08 7.94 2.06
C SER A 44 6.52 9.37 1.99
N ILE A 45 5.35 9.56 1.39
CA ILE A 45 4.70 10.88 1.28
C ILE A 45 4.13 11.32 2.64
N ILE A 46 3.55 10.39 3.38
CA ILE A 46 2.89 10.68 4.67
C ILE A 46 3.95 10.85 5.78
N GLY A 47 5.13 10.24 5.61
CA GLY A 47 6.19 10.19 6.61
C GLY A 47 5.98 9.06 7.61
N MET A 48 5.49 7.92 7.12
CA MET A 48 5.24 6.70 7.88
C MET A 48 6.33 5.68 7.53
N ASP A 49 6.81 4.93 8.52
CA ASP A 49 7.77 3.87 8.28
C ASP A 49 7.09 2.70 7.55
N TYR A 50 7.71 2.24 6.46
CA TYR A 50 7.14 1.18 5.63
C TYR A 50 7.16 -0.18 6.35
N GLU A 51 8.24 -0.50 7.05
CA GLU A 51 8.37 -1.81 7.71
C GLU A 51 7.41 -1.91 8.90
N GLU A 52 7.32 -0.84 9.72
CA GLU A 52 6.34 -0.72 10.80
C GLU A 52 4.91 -0.87 10.28
N PHE A 53 4.57 -0.20 9.18
CA PHE A 53 3.24 -0.30 8.58
C PHE A 53 2.92 -1.73 8.12
N ILE A 54 3.85 -2.40 7.46
CA ILE A 54 3.64 -3.77 6.98
C ILE A 54 3.45 -4.76 8.15
N GLU A 55 4.18 -4.56 9.25
CA GLU A 55 4.07 -5.34 10.49
C GLU A 55 2.72 -5.12 11.19
N GLU A 56 2.35 -3.86 11.47
CA GLU A 56 1.10 -3.51 12.16
C GLU A 56 -0.16 -3.99 11.41
N PHE A 57 -0.11 -3.98 10.07
CA PHE A 57 -1.23 -4.44 9.23
C PHE A 57 -1.12 -5.92 8.82
N ASN A 58 -0.11 -6.66 9.30
CA ASN A 58 0.13 -8.07 8.96
C ASN A 58 0.09 -8.34 7.43
N LEU A 59 0.71 -7.46 6.64
CA LEU A 59 0.68 -7.52 5.17
C LEU A 59 1.74 -8.45 4.58
N LYS A 60 2.76 -8.83 5.36
CA LYS A 60 3.69 -9.92 5.03
C LYS A 60 2.99 -11.24 5.37
N ASN A 61 2.53 -11.95 4.34
CA ASN A 61 1.95 -13.28 4.48
C ASN A 61 2.92 -14.26 5.18
N GLU A 62 2.44 -14.90 6.24
CA GLU A 62 2.95 -16.16 6.81
C GLU A 62 2.60 -17.37 5.93
N PHE A 63 2.80 -17.28 4.61
CA PHE A 63 2.69 -18.45 3.73
C PHE A 63 4.04 -18.71 3.08
N LEU A 64 4.89 -19.38 3.86
CA LEU A 64 5.88 -20.35 3.38
C LEU A 64 5.17 -21.63 2.94
#